data_AF-A0A4Y2DB77-F1
#
_entry.id   AF-A0A4Y2DB77-F1
#
_cell.length_a   1.000
_cell.length_b   1.000
_cell.length_c   1.000
_cell.angle_alpha   90.00
_cell.angle_beta   90.00
_cell.angle_gamma   90.00
#
_symmetry.space_group_name_H-M   'P 1'
#
loop_
_entity.id
_entity.type
_entity.pdbx_description
1 polymer ?
#
loop_
_entity_poly.entity_id
_entity_poly.type
_entity_poly.pdbx_seq_one_letter_code
_entity_poly.pdbx_strand_id
1 'polypeptide(L)'
;MNWGHHLRDQGEKALQHHSSLLKSADSTSGFSQKLRRRLYTTVTERTLAHEASTWSESLTQRLGNKSSIQRPFLLNITGAYRTTSTAALQVIAGLMPLHLKIKLESEYVRSTRLRQIIVVG
;
A
#
# COMPACT_ATOMS: atom_id res chain seq x y z
N MET A 1 -17.28 9.70 -15.02
CA MET A 1 -15.88 9.23 -14.86
C MET A 1 -15.87 7.91 -14.10
N ASN A 2 -15.28 6.86 -14.67
CA ASN A 2 -15.27 5.52 -14.07
C ASN A 2 -14.02 5.35 -13.17
N TRP A 3 -14.21 5.64 -11.88
CA TRP A 3 -13.17 5.69 -10.85
C TRP A 3 -12.33 4.41 -10.71
N GLY A 4 -12.90 3.24 -11.02
CA GLY A 4 -12.15 1.97 -10.98
C GLY A 4 -11.03 1.91 -12.02
N HIS A 5 -11.23 2.55 -13.18
CA HIS A 5 -10.20 2.63 -14.22
C HIS A 5 -9.03 3.51 -13.76
N HIS A 6 -9.33 4.64 -13.12
CA HIS A 6 -8.31 5.55 -12.61
C HIS A 6 -7.46 4.92 -11.50
N LEU A 7 -8.08 4.18 -10.57
CA LEU A 7 -7.35 3.49 -9.50
C LEU A 7 -6.41 2.40 -10.04
N ARG A 8 -6.84 1.69 -11.08
CA ARG A 8 -5.98 0.69 -11.75
C ARG A 8 -4.79 1.36 -12.42
N ASP A 9 -5.02 2.48 -13.10
CA ASP A 9 -3.98 3.27 -13.77
C ASP A 9 -2.93 3.83 -12.77
N GLN A 10 -3.38 4.34 -11.62
CA GLN A 10 -2.47 4.80 -10.56
C GLN A 10 -1.68 3.64 -9.92
N GLY A 11 -2.33 2.50 -9.69
CA GLY A 11 -1.65 1.30 -9.19
C GLY A 11 -0.59 0.78 -10.16
N GLU A 12 -0.87 0.83 -11.46
CA GLU A 12 0.07 0.44 -12.52
C GLU A 12 1.26 1.39 -12.61
N LYS A 13 1.02 2.71 -12.49
CA LYS A 13 2.10 3.72 -12.38
C LYS A 13 3.00 3.52 -11.17
N ALA A 14 2.41 3.24 -10.00
CA ALA A 14 3.19 2.95 -8.79
C ALA A 14 4.05 1.68 -8.95
N LEU A 15 3.51 0.64 -9.60
CA LEU A 15 4.26 -0.57 -9.95
C LEU A 15 5.40 -0.30 -10.93
N GLN A 16 5.16 0.58 -11.92
CA GLN A 16 6.17 0.98 -12.89
C GLN A 16 7.31 1.74 -12.21
N HIS A 17 7.01 2.73 -11.35
CA HIS A 17 8.02 3.45 -10.58
C HIS A 17 8.80 2.51 -9.66
N HIS A 18 8.12 1.58 -8.98
CA HIS A 18 8.79 0.59 -8.15
C HIS A 18 9.72 -0.31 -8.97
N SER A 19 9.27 -0.79 -10.13
CA SER A 19 10.08 -1.65 -11.01
C SER A 19 11.25 -0.91 -11.63
N SER A 20 11.08 0.37 -12.00
CA SER A 20 12.17 1.22 -12.50
C SER A 20 13.20 1.52 -11.41
N LEU A 21 12.76 1.79 -10.18
CA LEU A 21 13.65 1.95 -9.03
C LEU A 21 14.46 0.67 -8.75
N LEU A 22 13.84 -0.51 -8.93
CA LEU A 22 14.54 -1.78 -8.83
C LEU A 22 15.57 -1.98 -9.98
N LYS A 23 15.21 -1.64 -11.22
CA LYS A 23 16.09 -1.75 -12.40
C LYS A 23 17.28 -0.78 -12.37
N SER A 24 17.07 0.47 -11.94
CA SER A 24 18.14 1.48 -11.85
C SER A 24 19.16 1.17 -10.76
N ALA A 25 18.83 0.27 -9.84
CA ALA A 25 19.72 -0.16 -8.77
C ALA A 25 20.38 -1.53 -9.07
N ASP A 26 20.31 -2.01 -10.32
CA ASP A 26 20.69 -3.36 -10.73
C ASP A 26 22.00 -3.40 -11.53
N SER A 27 23.10 -2.96 -10.91
CA SER A 27 24.41 -3.55 -11.21
C SER A 27 24.95 -4.16 -9.91
N THR A 28 25.05 -5.48 -9.90
CA THR A 28 25.52 -6.35 -8.81
C THR A 28 24.64 -6.45 -7.55
N SER A 29 23.86 -7.55 -7.48
CA SER A 29 23.38 -8.25 -6.27
C SER A 29 21.89 -8.14 -5.96
N GLY A 30 21.27 -9.31 -5.76
CA GLY A 30 19.87 -9.47 -5.42
C GLY A 30 19.51 -8.74 -4.12
N PHE A 31 18.55 -7.83 -4.23
CA PHE A 31 17.98 -7.16 -3.07
C PHE A 31 17.48 -8.15 -2.03
N SER A 32 17.99 -8.04 -0.81
CA SER A 32 17.44 -8.79 0.31
C SER A 32 15.95 -8.51 0.47
N GLN A 33 15.18 -9.52 0.85
CA GLN A 33 13.76 -9.41 1.20
C GLN A 33 13.48 -8.23 2.15
N LYS A 34 14.45 -7.89 3.02
CA LYS A 34 14.41 -6.74 3.91
C LYS A 34 14.35 -5.40 3.15
N LEU A 35 15.14 -5.19 2.09
CA LEU A 35 15.11 -3.94 1.34
C LEU A 35 13.81 -3.78 0.56
N ARG A 36 13.32 -4.85 -0.08
CA ARG A 36 12.04 -4.84 -0.80
C ARG A 36 10.88 -4.51 0.13
N ARG A 37 10.86 -5.12 1.32
CA ARG A 37 9.90 -4.80 2.38
C ARG A 37 10.01 -3.34 2.82
N ARG A 38 11.23 -2.82 2.99
CA ARG A 38 11.46 -1.43 3.37
C ARG A 38 10.91 -0.46 2.32
N LEU A 39 11.21 -0.67 1.04
CA LEU A 39 10.70 0.16 -0.06
C LEU A 39 9.18 0.17 -0.12
N TYR A 40 8.54 -0.99 0.04
CA TYR A 40 7.08 -1.09 0.10
C TYR A 40 6.50 -0.30 1.27
N THR A 41 7.07 -0.47 2.47
CA THR A 41 6.59 0.18 3.70
C THR A 41 6.79 1.70 3.66
N THR A 42 7.89 2.19 3.07
CA THR A 42 8.19 3.63 3.08
C THR A 42 7.52 4.39 1.95
N VAL A 43 7.37 3.77 0.77
CA VAL A 43 6.85 4.46 -0.43
C VAL A 43 5.41 4.05 -0.67
N THR A 44 5.18 2.77 -0.95
CA THR A 44 3.85 2.28 -1.38
C THR A 44 2.81 2.42 -0.28
N GLU A 45 3.15 2.05 0.96
CA GLU A 45 2.23 2.17 2.09
C GLU A 45 1.91 3.62 2.42
N ARG A 46 2.90 4.53 2.36
CA ARG A 46 2.67 5.96 2.62
C ARG A 46 1.85 6.64 1.52
N THR A 47 2.13 6.35 0.25
CA THR A 47 1.35 6.88 -0.87
C THR A 47 -0.10 6.41 -0.75
N LEU A 48 -0.33 5.12 -0.51
CA LEU A 48 -1.69 4.58 -0.34
C LEU A 48 -2.40 5.14 0.91
N ALA A 49 -1.69 5.35 2.01
CA ALA A 49 -2.26 5.94 3.23
C ALA A 49 -2.62 7.42 3.04
N HIS A 50 -1.72 8.20 2.43
CA HIS A 50 -1.96 9.61 2.15
C HIS A 50 -3.12 9.80 1.16
N GLU A 51 -3.14 9.01 0.09
CA GLU A 51 -4.29 8.97 -0.80
C GLU A 51 -5.53 8.59 0.00
N ALA A 52 -5.56 7.46 0.71
CA ALA A 52 -6.74 7.05 1.45
C ALA A 52 -7.27 8.09 2.46
N SER A 53 -6.39 8.87 3.09
CA SER A 53 -6.78 10.00 3.96
C SER A 53 -7.49 11.14 3.21
N THR A 54 -7.16 11.31 1.93
CA THR A 54 -7.82 12.25 1.01
C THR A 54 -9.17 11.72 0.51
N TRP A 55 -9.32 10.39 0.40
CA TRP A 55 -10.51 9.72 -0.17
C TRP A 55 -11.47 9.11 0.88
N SER A 56 -11.47 9.66 2.11
CA SER A 56 -11.90 9.06 3.41
C SER A 56 -13.29 8.40 3.54
N GLU A 57 -14.08 8.24 2.49
CA GLU A 57 -15.39 7.57 2.57
C GLU A 57 -15.73 6.71 1.35
N SER A 58 -15.40 7.20 0.14
CA SER A 58 -15.70 6.49 -1.11
C SER A 58 -14.78 5.28 -1.37
N LEU A 59 -13.52 5.33 -0.92
CA LEU A 59 -12.54 4.27 -1.12
C LEU A 59 -12.75 3.09 -0.16
N THR A 60 -13.28 3.33 1.03
CA THR A 60 -13.55 2.24 1.99
C THR A 60 -14.74 1.38 1.57
N GLN A 61 -15.72 1.99 0.89
CA GLN A 61 -16.96 1.33 0.47
C GLN A 61 -16.86 0.64 -0.91
N ARG A 62 -16.07 1.18 -1.85
CA ARG A 62 -15.94 0.62 -3.22
C ARG A 62 -14.80 -0.39 -3.41
N LEU A 63 -13.86 -0.48 -2.48
CA LEU A 63 -12.64 -1.28 -2.61
C LEU A 63 -12.75 -2.61 -1.84
N GLY A 64 -13.79 -3.40 -2.14
CA GLY A 64 -13.96 -4.77 -1.60
C GLY A 64 -12.78 -5.72 -1.89
N ASN A 65 -11.88 -5.33 -2.81
CA ASN A 65 -10.69 -6.09 -3.20
C ASN A 65 -9.36 -5.40 -2.85
N LYS A 66 -9.23 -4.73 -1.69
CA LYS A 66 -7.94 -4.16 -1.21
C LYS A 66 -6.76 -5.17 -1.21
N SER A 67 -7.06 -6.46 -1.10
CA SER A 67 -6.07 -7.55 -1.21
C SER A 67 -5.48 -7.68 -2.62
N SER A 68 -6.21 -7.36 -3.69
CA SER A 68 -5.70 -7.49 -5.07
C SER A 68 -4.64 -6.45 -5.40
N ILE A 69 -4.77 -5.23 -4.85
CA ILE A 69 -3.79 -4.15 -5.00
C ILE A 69 -2.50 -4.49 -4.25
N GLN A 70 -2.61 -5.05 -3.05
CA GLN A 70 -1.46 -5.39 -2.21
C GLN A 70 -0.72 -6.66 -2.70
N ARG A 71 -1.43 -7.60 -3.31
CA ARG A 71 -0.92 -8.95 -3.64
C ARG A 71 0.32 -8.98 -4.56
N PRO A 72 0.42 -8.19 -5.65
CA PRO A 72 1.63 -8.17 -6.48
C PRO A 72 2.88 -7.78 -5.70
N PHE A 73 2.78 -6.80 -4.80
CA PHE A 73 3.88 -6.38 -3.94
C PHE A 73 4.28 -7.48 -2.96
N LEU A 74 3.28 -8.13 -2.34
CA LEU A 74 3.52 -9.23 -1.43
C LEU A 74 4.26 -10.40 -2.11
N LEU A 75 3.87 -10.77 -3.33
CA LEU A 75 4.57 -11.82 -4.10
C LEU A 75 6.01 -11.42 -4.43
N ASN A 76 6.26 -10.16 -4.78
CA ASN A 76 7.62 -9.68 -5.05
C ASN A 76 8.51 -9.71 -3.79
N ILE A 77 7.93 -9.33 -2.65
CA ILE A 77 8.63 -9.32 -1.36
C ILE A 77 8.91 -10.73 -0.87
N THR A 78 7.94 -11.64 -0.91
CA THR A 78 8.09 -12.99 -0.35
C THR A 78 8.74 -13.98 -1.32
N GLY A 79 8.70 -13.72 -2.63
CA GLY A 79 9.13 -14.69 -3.65
C GLY A 79 8.26 -15.95 -3.71
N ALA A 80 7.08 -15.95 -3.07
CA ALA A 80 6.21 -17.12 -3.00
C ALA A 80 5.45 -17.39 -4.31
N TYR A 81 4.92 -18.60 -4.44
CA TYR A 81 4.12 -19.00 -5.60
C TYR A 81 2.86 -18.15 -5.75
N ARG A 82 2.42 -17.98 -7.00
CA ARG A 82 1.20 -17.21 -7.34
C ARG A 82 -0.08 -17.80 -6.73
N THR A 83 -0.08 -19.07 -6.35
CA THR A 83 -1.21 -19.76 -5.70
C THR A 83 -1.25 -19.59 -4.18
N THR A 84 -0.21 -19.03 -3.55
CA THR A 84 -0.17 -18.79 -2.10
C THR A 84 -1.24 -17.76 -1.71
N SER A 85 -1.98 -18.01 -0.62
CA SER A 85 -3.05 -17.13 -0.16
C SER A 85 -2.53 -15.74 0.25
N THR A 86 -3.28 -14.66 0.00
CA THR A 86 -2.83 -13.29 0.34
C THR A 86 -2.59 -13.13 1.84
N ALA A 87 -3.39 -13.80 2.67
CA ALA A 87 -3.21 -13.80 4.13
C ALA A 87 -1.86 -14.43 4.53
N ALA A 88 -1.49 -15.57 3.94
CA ALA A 88 -0.18 -16.17 4.20
C ALA A 88 0.97 -15.27 3.74
N LEU A 89 0.82 -14.62 2.58
CA LEU A 89 1.83 -13.67 2.10
C LEU A 89 2.02 -12.47 3.04
N GLN A 90 0.94 -11.94 3.62
CA GLN A 90 1.00 -10.86 4.61
C GLN A 90 1.76 -11.26 5.87
N VAL A 91 1.50 -12.48 6.38
CA VAL A 91 2.20 -13.02 7.55
C VAL A 91 3.69 -13.21 7.25
N ILE A 92 4.04 -13.85 6.12
CA ILE A 92 5.43 -14.08 5.73
C ILE A 92 6.18 -12.77 5.48
N ALA A 93 5.53 -11.79 4.84
CA ALA A 93 6.12 -10.48 4.62
C ALA A 93 6.18 -9.63 5.90
N GLY A 94 5.44 -9.99 6.96
CA GLY A 94 5.25 -9.18 8.16
C GLY A 94 4.56 -7.85 7.87
N LEU A 95 3.58 -7.85 6.97
CA LEU A 95 2.87 -6.66 6.53
C LEU A 95 1.40 -6.73 6.92
N MET A 96 0.87 -5.62 7.45
CA MET A 96 -0.54 -5.52 7.80
C MET A 96 -1.41 -5.55 6.53
N PRO A 97 -2.60 -6.18 6.59
CA PRO A 97 -3.59 -6.05 5.53
C PRO A 97 -3.90 -4.58 5.21
N LEU A 98 -3.86 -4.23 3.92
CA LEU A 98 -4.03 -2.85 3.45
C LEU A 98 -5.33 -2.19 3.95
N HIS A 99 -6.41 -2.97 4.09
CA HIS A 99 -7.69 -2.46 4.59
C HIS A 99 -7.66 -2.04 6.07
N LEU A 100 -6.94 -2.78 6.91
CA LEU A 100 -6.75 -2.43 8.31
C LEU A 100 -5.87 -1.20 8.44
N LYS A 101 -4.82 -1.12 7.61
CA LYS A 101 -3.91 0.03 7.59
C LYS A 101 -4.65 1.32 7.22
N ILE A 102 -5.45 1.28 6.13
CA ILE A 102 -6.26 2.44 5.71
C ILE A 102 -7.21 2.88 6.82
N LYS A 103 -7.88 1.94 7.49
CA LYS A 103 -8.79 2.26 8.60
C LYS A 103 -8.04 2.90 9.78
N LEU A 104 -6.87 2.38 10.12
CA LEU A 104 -6.03 2.93 11.19
C LEU A 104 -5.62 4.37 10.88
N GLU A 105 -5.16 4.64 9.65
CA GLU A 105 -4.73 5.97 9.21
C GLU A 105 -5.91 6.96 9.16
N SER A 106 -7.08 6.54 8.68
CA SER A 106 -8.27 7.41 8.68
C SER A 106 -8.70 7.80 10.09
N GLU A 107 -8.64 6.87 11.05
CA GLU A 107 -8.96 7.15 12.45
C GLU A 107 -7.92 8.07 13.11
N TYR A 108 -6.64 7.87 12.79
CA TYR A 108 -5.56 8.74 13.26
C TYR A 108 -5.74 10.18 12.78
N VAL A 109 -5.96 10.38 11.47
CA VAL A 109 -6.19 11.71 10.87
C VAL A 109 -7.44 12.37 11.44
N ARG A 110 -8.51 11.60 11.66
CA ARG A 110 -9.72 12.10 12.31
C ARG A 110 -9.42 12.60 13.73
N SER A 111 -8.69 11.82 14.52
CA SER A 111 -8.33 12.18 15.90
C SER A 111 -7.44 13.42 15.97
N THR A 112 -6.42 13.52 15.10
CA THR A 112 -5.52 14.68 15.07
C THR A 112 -6.26 15.95 14.66
N ARG A 113 -7.15 15.89 13.68
CA ARG A 113 -7.98 17.04 13.28
C ARG A 113 -8.88 17.51 14.43
N LEU A 114 -9.53 16.58 15.15
CA LEU A 114 -10.36 16.91 16.30
C LEU A 114 -9.55 17.57 17.42
N ARG A 115 -8.35 17.07 17.72
CA ARG A 115 -7.45 17.70 18.70
C ARG A 115 -7.05 19.11 18.29
N GLN A 116 -6.76 19.33 17.01
CA GLN A 116 -6.39 20.65 16.51
C GLN A 116 -7.53 21.66 16.60
N ILE A 117 -8.78 21.23 16.37
CA ILE A 117 -9.97 22.07 16.59
C ILE A 117 -10.11 22.46 18.06
N ILE A 118 -9.86 21.52 18.99
CA ILE A 118 -9.99 21.77 20.44
C ILE A 118 -8.87 22.68 20.97
N VAL A 119 -7.66 22.58 20.43
CA VAL A 119 -6.49 23.36 20.90
C VAL A 119 -6.49 24.80 20.35
N VAL A 120 -7.13 25.03 19.20
CA VAL A 120 -7.19 26.34 18.53
C VAL A 120 -8.52 27.07 18.80
N GLY A 121 -9.49 26.41 19.44
CA GLY A 121 -10.82 26.94 19.77
C GLY A 121 -10.93 27.53 21.17
#